data_AF-A0A932DVF3-F1
#
_entry.id   AF-A0A932DVF3-F1
#
_cell.length_a   1.000
_cell.length_b   1.000
_cell.length_c   1.000
_cell.angle_alpha   90.00
_cell.angle_beta   90.00
_cell.angle_gamma   90.00
#
_symmetry.space_group_name_H-M   'P 1'
#
loop_
_entity.id
_entity.type
_entity.pdbx_description
1 polymer ?
#
loop_
_entity_poly.entity_id
_entity_poly.type
_entity_poly.pdbx_seq_one_letter_code
_entity_poly.pdbx_strand_id
1 'polypeptide(L)' 'VRGVRGALAAGTADEARAQLGRAIRLLDKAVTKGVLHKNAAARRKSRLTRQLNALAAR' A
#
# COMPACT_ATOMS: atom_id res chain seq x y z
N VAL A 1 4.87 -0.94 -5.08
CA VAL A 1 5.20 -0.91 -3.62
C VAL A 1 6.18 0.20 -3.27
N ARG A 2 7.27 0.40 -4.03
CA ARG A 2 8.26 1.47 -3.75
C ARG A 2 7.68 2.89 -3.75
N GLY A 3 6.75 3.19 -4.66
CA GLY A 3 6.08 4.51 -4.72
C GLY A 3 5.28 4.89 -3.47
N VAL A 4 4.55 3.95 -2.87
CA VAL A 4 3.80 4.22 -1.62
C VAL A 4 4.77 4.50 -0.47
N ARG A 5 5.89 3.78 -0.39
CA ARG A 5 6.91 4.02 0.64
C ARG A 5 7.58 5.39 0.48
N GLY A 6 7.79 5.84 -0.76
CA GLY A 6 8.31 7.18 -1.06
C GLY A 6 7.33 8.30 -0.67
N ALA A 7 6.05 8.17 -1.04
CA ALA A 7 5.01 9.13 -0.67
C ALA A 7 4.78 9.20 0.85
N LEU A 8 4.85 8.05 1.54
CA LEU A 8 4.81 8.01 3.01
C LEU A 8 6.03 8.70 3.65
N ALA A 9 7.22 8.65 3.02
CA ALA A 9 8.40 9.36 3.52
C ALA A 9 8.33 10.88 3.29
N ALA A 10 7.59 11.32 2.26
CA ALA A 10 7.44 12.74 1.90
C ALA A 10 6.35 13.47 2.71
N GLY A 11 5.53 12.76 3.50
CA GLY A 11 4.56 13.38 4.42
C GLY A 11 3.24 13.85 3.80
N THR A 12 3.01 13.65 2.50
CA THR A 12 1.77 14.07 1.82
C THR A 12 0.67 13.01 1.97
N ALA A 13 -0.21 13.20 2.96
CA ALA A 13 -1.26 12.24 3.31
C ALA A 13 -2.23 11.94 2.14
N ASP A 14 -2.55 12.94 1.31
CA ASP A 14 -3.48 12.78 0.18
C ASP A 14 -2.83 12.03 -0.99
N GLU A 15 -1.57 12.30 -1.29
CA GLU A 15 -0.82 11.54 -2.30
C GLU A 15 -0.61 10.09 -1.84
N ALA A 16 -0.32 9.88 -0.57
CA ALA A 16 -0.16 8.55 0.00
C ALA A 16 -1.46 7.73 -0.07
N ARG A 17 -2.63 8.35 0.13
CA ARG A 17 -3.95 7.72 -0.09
C ARG A 17 -4.16 7.32 -1.55
N ALA A 18 -3.88 8.23 -2.50
CA ALA A 18 -4.02 7.94 -3.93
C ALA A 18 -3.09 6.80 -4.40
N GLN A 19 -1.84 6.81 -3.91
CA GLN A 19 -0.85 5.77 -4.20
C GLN A 19 -1.20 4.43 -3.55
N LEU A 20 -1.80 4.44 -2.35
CA LEU A 20 -2.27 3.23 -1.67
C LEU A 20 -3.34 2.51 -2.50
N GLY A 21 -4.32 3.25 -3.04
CA GLY A 21 -5.37 2.69 -3.90
C GLY A 21 -4.80 2.00 -5.15
N ARG A 22 -3.79 2.62 -5.80
CA ARG A 22 -3.09 2.00 -6.93
C ARG A 22 -2.32 0.74 -6.51
N ALA A 23 -1.64 0.77 -5.37
CA ALA A 23 -0.87 -0.36 -4.88
C ALA A 23 -1.73 -1.55 -4.49
N ILE A 24 -2.91 -1.32 -3.89
CA ILE A 24 -3.88 -2.38 -3.58
C ILE A 24 -4.33 -3.08 -4.87
N ARG A 25 -4.75 -2.32 -5.88
CA ARG A 25 -5.13 -2.88 -7.20
C ARG A 25 -4.02 -3.72 -7.82
N LEU A 26 -2.77 -3.29 -7.70
CA LEU A 26 -1.62 -4.01 -8.25
C LEU A 26 -1.33 -5.31 -7.48
N LEU A 27 -1.47 -5.28 -6.15
CA LEU A 27 -1.33 -6.47 -5.31
C LEU A 27 -2.41 -7.49 -5.62
N ASP A 28 -3.65 -7.06 -5.82
CA ASP A 28 -4.76 -7.96 -6.13
C ASP A 28 -4.59 -8.58 -7.53
N LYS A 29 -4.17 -7.78 -8.52
CA LYS A 29 -3.78 -8.31 -9.85
C LYS A 29 -2.64 -9.32 -9.75
N ALA A 30 -1.66 -9.10 -8.87
CA ALA A 30 -0.55 -10.05 -8.68
C ALA A 30 -1.01 -11.38 -8.05
N VAL A 31 -2.07 -11.36 -7.23
CA VAL A 31 -2.69 -12.58 -6.71
C VAL A 31 -3.42 -13.33 -7.82
N THR A 32 -4.23 -12.64 -8.62
CA THR A 32 -4.94 -13.25 -9.75
C THR A 32 -3.99 -13.89 -10.77
N LYS A 33 -2.83 -13.27 -11.01
CA LYS A 33 -1.78 -13.80 -11.89
C LYS A 33 -0.94 -14.92 -11.25
N GLY A 34 -1.21 -15.33 -10.02
CA GLY A 34 -0.45 -16.37 -9.30
C GLY A 34 0.96 -15.94 -8.85
N VAL A 35 1.38 -14.70 -9.13
CA VAL A 35 2.69 -14.16 -8.73
C VAL A 35 2.79 -13.99 -7.22
N LEU A 36 1.65 -13.86 -6.54
CA LEU A 36 1.59 -13.64 -5.10
C LEU A 36 0.55 -14.51 -4.41
N HIS A 37 0.91 -15.10 -3.28
CA HIS A 37 -0.07 -15.77 -2.42
C HIS A 37 -1.03 -14.75 -1.78
N LYS A 38 -2.31 -15.10 -1.65
CA LYS A 38 -3.37 -14.26 -1.06
C LYS A 38 -2.98 -13.67 0.31
N ASN A 39 -2.35 -14.47 1.16
CA ASN A 39 -1.91 -14.04 2.49
C ASN A 39 -0.75 -13.04 2.42
N ALA A 40 0.15 -13.18 1.44
CA ALA A 40 1.24 -12.23 1.25
C ALA A 40 0.71 -10.87 0.76
N ALA A 41 -0.33 -10.86 -0.08
CA ALA A 41 -1.00 -9.64 -0.50
C ALA A 41 -1.72 -8.98 0.68
N ALA A 42 -2.48 -9.76 1.46
CA ALA A 42 -3.18 -9.26 2.66
C ALA A 42 -2.21 -8.62 3.67
N ARG A 43 -1.07 -9.27 3.97
CA ARG A 43 -0.03 -8.70 4.85
C ARG A 43 0.54 -7.38 4.32
N ARG A 44 0.78 -7.28 3.00
CA ARG A 44 1.29 -6.05 2.38
C ARG A 44 0.26 -4.92 2.41
N LYS A 45 -1.03 -5.23 2.15
CA LYS A 45 -2.13 -4.26 2.27
C LYS A 45 -2.23 -3.72 3.69
N SER A 46 -2.27 -4.60 4.69
CA SER A 46 -2.34 -4.23 6.11
C SER A 46 -1.17 -3.33 6.54
N ARG A 47 0.07 -3.67 6.17
CA ARG A 47 1.24 -2.84 6.50
C ARG A 47 1.16 -1.44 5.92
N LEU A 48 0.81 -1.31 4.64
CA LEU A 48 0.73 0.00 3.98
C LEU A 48 -0.38 0.88 4.59
N THR A 49 -1.54 0.29 4.90
CA THR A 49 -2.62 1.01 5.57
C THR A 49 -2.22 1.46 6.98
N ARG A 50 -1.56 0.61 7.77
CA ARG A 50 -1.06 1.00 9.11
C ARG A 50 -0.06 2.14 9.04
N GLN A 51 0.83 2.15 8.06
CA GLN A 51 1.79 3.23 7.87
C GLN A 51 1.12 4.56 7.51
N LEU A 52 0.10 4.53 6.64
CA LEU A 52 -0.69 5.71 6.32
C LEU A 52 -1.45 6.26 7.54
N ASN A 53 -2.09 5.37 8.30
CA ASN A 53 -2.83 5.77 9.50
C ASN A 53 -1.91 6.35 10.58
N ALA A 54 -0.70 5.78 10.74
CA ALA A 54 0.30 6.33 11.65
C ALA A 54 0.79 7.73 11.23
N LEU A 55 0.80 8.02 9.92
CA LEU A 55 1.11 9.34 9.39
C LEU A 55 -0.03 10.35 9.56
N ALA A 56 -1.28 9.90 9.47
CA ALA A 56 -2.46 10.74 9.67
C ALA A 56 -2.77 10.99 11.16
N ALA A 57 -2.29 10.14 12.06
CA ALA A 57 -2.48 10.26 13.51
C ALA A 57 -1.37 11.07 14.21
N ARG A 58 -0.40 11.59 13.45
CA ARG A 58 0.68 12.46 13.94
C ARG A 58 0.36 13.91 13.56
#